data_AF-A0A7C1FYU7-F1
#
_entry.id   AF-A0A7C1FYU7-F1
#
_cell.length_a   1.000
_cell.length_b   1.000
_cell.length_c   1.000
_cell.angle_alpha   90.00
_cell.angle_beta   90.00
_cell.angle_gamma   90.00
#
_symmetry.space_group_name_H-M   'P 1'
#
loop_
_entity.id
_entity.type
_entity.pdbx_description
1 polymer ?
#
loop_
_entity_poly.entity_id
_entity_poly.type
_entity_poly.pdbx_seq_one_letter_code
_entity_poly.pdbx_strand_id
1 'polypeptide(L)'
;MHRRNSLAVTLVFLLLILSISGCIEKGKINHKPTLSIEYPLDGAEVYGILIIRGTADDLEGNLKLIQVKVDGGKWSSAIGLENWSYQIDTELLDDGYHEIYARAWDGELYSDIYGIKILVRNAERNENIHKWALFVAVANREDAEEKLGNGMLTLAEEMAKFFIENLNYPASHVTILFDDGWIRSDNGEGEPIFTLQERLNKIRYVSYGASTKENVEYVINKIKEKANQYDDSEVFIWLSGHGLGDADKKFTGGKILEHSQIALWDEVLEDTELGEMLSDLNAKTCIIIDACYSGGFANKAILNFPTLTKSNLPANNRIVITGESKFTVGYSSNIAGPLFT
;
A
#
# COMPACT_ATOMS: atom_id res chain seq x y z
N MET A 1 80.97 -36.62 27.00
CA MET A 1 79.91 -35.92 27.77
C MET A 1 79.57 -34.58 27.09
N HIS A 2 79.05 -34.58 25.84
CA HIS A 2 78.70 -33.32 25.13
C HIS A 2 77.83 -33.52 23.87
N ARG A 3 76.82 -34.40 23.92
CA ARG A 3 75.91 -34.63 22.77
C ARG A 3 74.44 -34.90 23.16
N ARG A 4 73.98 -34.41 24.32
CA ARG A 4 72.57 -34.57 24.74
C ARG A 4 71.78 -33.27 24.92
N ASN A 5 72.40 -32.10 24.70
CA ASN A 5 71.72 -30.80 24.85
C ASN A 5 71.40 -30.10 23.51
N SER A 6 71.95 -30.56 22.38
CA SER A 6 71.66 -29.90 21.09
C SER A 6 70.28 -30.27 20.53
N LEU A 7 69.90 -31.55 20.56
CA LEU A 7 68.62 -31.99 19.99
C LEU A 7 67.40 -31.46 20.77
N ALA A 8 67.48 -31.36 22.10
CA ALA A 8 66.39 -30.87 22.92
C ALA A 8 66.13 -29.37 22.72
N VAL A 9 67.19 -28.58 22.51
CA VAL A 9 67.08 -27.14 22.26
C VAL A 9 66.58 -26.85 20.85
N THR A 10 66.99 -27.63 19.84
CA THR A 10 66.49 -27.48 18.47
C THR A 10 65.01 -27.89 18.33
N LEU A 11 64.56 -28.92 19.06
CA LEU A 11 63.17 -29.37 19.02
C LEU A 11 62.21 -28.39 19.72
N VAL A 12 62.65 -27.76 20.82
CA VAL A 12 61.88 -26.72 21.54
C VAL A 12 61.78 -25.43 20.70
N PHE A 13 62.84 -25.06 19.96
CA PHE A 13 62.77 -23.92 19.03
C PHE A 13 61.86 -24.19 17.82
N LEU A 14 61.81 -25.42 17.29
CA LEU A 14 60.90 -25.78 16.20
C LEU A 14 59.43 -25.79 16.64
N LEU A 15 59.14 -26.22 17.88
CA LEU A 15 57.80 -26.21 18.46
C LEU A 15 57.32 -24.80 18.87
N LEU A 16 58.24 -23.90 19.23
CA LEU A 16 57.91 -22.48 19.48
C LEU A 16 57.58 -21.72 18.18
N ILE A 17 58.25 -22.05 17.06
CA ILE A 17 57.97 -21.43 15.76
C ILE A 17 56.61 -21.92 15.20
N LEU A 18 56.22 -23.17 15.51
CA LEU A 18 54.90 -23.71 15.15
C LEU A 18 53.74 -23.13 15.98
N SER A 19 54.00 -22.48 17.11
CA SER A 19 52.98 -21.82 17.94
C SER A 19 52.83 -20.32 17.68
N ILE A 20 53.61 -19.75 16.74
CA ILE A 20 53.39 -18.40 16.19
C ILE A 20 52.78 -18.49 14.78
N SER A 21 52.32 -19.66 14.35
CA SER A 21 51.27 -19.75 13.33
C SER A 21 49.89 -19.49 13.97
N GLY A 22 49.80 -18.51 14.87
CA GLY A 22 48.57 -17.77 15.05
C GLY A 22 48.30 -17.13 13.70
N CYS A 23 47.47 -17.77 12.89
CA CYS A 23 46.82 -17.12 11.78
C CYS A 23 46.32 -15.78 12.33
N ILE A 24 46.95 -14.68 11.95
CA ILE A 24 46.24 -13.41 11.94
C ILE A 24 45.15 -13.69 10.92
N GLU A 25 43.96 -14.10 11.39
CA GLU A 25 42.75 -13.82 10.63
C GLU A 25 42.87 -12.33 10.34
N LYS A 26 43.18 -11.98 9.09
CA LYS A 26 42.97 -10.61 8.62
C LYS A 26 41.50 -10.37 8.95
N GLY A 27 41.23 -9.60 10.00
CA GLY A 27 39.88 -9.22 10.36
C GLY A 27 39.21 -8.75 9.08
N LYS A 28 38.07 -9.35 8.74
CA LYS A 28 37.29 -8.97 7.57
C LYS A 28 37.09 -7.45 7.69
N ILE A 29 37.62 -6.68 6.74
CA ILE A 29 37.42 -5.23 6.73
C ILE A 29 35.95 -5.04 6.37
N ASN A 30 35.20 -4.38 7.25
CA ASN A 30 33.82 -4.02 7.00
C ASN A 30 33.75 -2.62 6.37
N HIS A 31 33.02 -2.49 5.26
CA HIS A 31 32.79 -1.20 4.62
C HIS A 31 31.41 -0.67 5.02
N LYS A 32 31.26 0.65 5.12
CA LYS A 32 29.94 1.21 5.38
C LYS A 32 29.02 0.95 4.16
N PRO A 33 27.74 0.65 4.38
CA PRO A 33 26.78 0.54 3.30
C PRO A 33 26.61 1.85 2.51
N THR A 34 26.05 1.73 1.32
CA THR A 34 25.58 2.88 0.51
C THR A 34 24.08 2.81 0.32
N LEU A 35 23.44 3.97 0.11
CA LEU A 35 22.04 4.04 -0.27
C LEU A 35 21.74 5.26 -1.14
N SER A 36 20.59 5.24 -1.79
CA SER A 36 20.01 6.37 -2.50
C SER A 36 18.52 6.46 -2.24
N ILE A 37 17.96 7.67 -2.39
CA ILE A 37 16.50 7.88 -2.50
C ILE A 37 16.22 8.15 -3.97
N GLU A 38 15.41 7.29 -4.60
CA GLU A 38 15.11 7.36 -6.03
C GLU A 38 13.77 8.06 -6.29
N TYR A 39 12.82 7.95 -5.36
CA TYR A 39 11.58 8.70 -5.38
C TYR A 39 11.13 9.04 -3.95
N PRO A 40 10.59 10.26 -3.72
CA PRO A 40 10.47 11.36 -4.67
C PRO A 40 11.83 11.94 -5.06
N LEU A 41 11.87 12.65 -6.19
CA LEU A 41 13.06 13.41 -6.58
C LEU A 41 13.26 14.62 -5.65
N ASP A 42 14.50 15.06 -5.49
CA ASP A 42 14.81 16.27 -4.74
C ASP A 42 14.08 17.50 -5.32
N GLY A 43 13.37 18.22 -4.46
CA GLY A 43 12.52 19.36 -4.77
C GLY A 43 11.11 19.02 -5.26
N ALA A 44 10.70 17.74 -5.32
CA ALA A 44 9.39 17.35 -5.84
C ALA A 44 8.21 17.88 -4.99
N GLU A 45 7.13 18.25 -5.67
CA GLU A 45 5.81 18.51 -5.04
C GLU A 45 5.12 17.18 -4.72
N VAL A 46 4.67 17.01 -3.48
CA VAL A 46 4.02 15.79 -2.97
C VAL A 46 2.76 16.11 -2.16
N TYR A 47 1.83 15.16 -2.10
CA TYR A 47 0.52 15.28 -1.44
C TYR A 47 -0.09 13.90 -1.20
N GLY A 48 -1.02 13.80 -0.24
CA GLY A 48 -1.69 12.55 0.13
C GLY A 48 -0.73 11.48 0.66
N ILE A 49 -0.97 10.23 0.27
CA ILE A 49 -0.11 9.10 0.63
C ILE A 49 1.13 9.11 -0.28
N LEU A 50 2.31 9.21 0.32
CA LEU A 50 3.60 9.19 -0.36
C LEU A 50 4.38 7.92 -0.01
N ILE A 51 4.68 7.11 -1.02
CA ILE A 51 5.65 6.01 -0.89
C ILE A 51 7.01 6.54 -1.34
N ILE A 52 7.94 6.66 -0.41
CA ILE A 52 9.35 6.93 -0.65
C ILE A 52 10.02 5.61 -1.02
N ARG A 53 10.89 5.58 -2.02
CA ARG A 53 11.65 4.39 -2.39
C ARG A 53 13.08 4.71 -2.76
N GLY A 54 13.93 3.71 -2.65
CA GLY A 54 15.31 3.80 -3.07
C GLY A 54 16.00 2.45 -3.05
N THR A 55 17.32 2.52 -3.25
CA THR A 55 18.19 1.35 -3.25
C THR A 55 19.25 1.45 -2.17
N ALA A 56 19.74 0.30 -1.71
CA ALA A 56 20.88 0.21 -0.81
C ALA A 56 21.76 -0.97 -1.22
N ASP A 57 23.06 -0.85 -0.93
CA ASP A 57 24.05 -1.89 -1.22
C ASP A 57 25.09 -1.95 -0.10
N ASP A 58 25.55 -3.15 0.20
CA ASP A 58 26.65 -3.42 1.11
C ASP A 58 27.66 -4.33 0.43
N LEU A 59 28.94 -3.93 0.43
CA LEU A 59 29.98 -4.66 -0.30
C LEU A 59 30.14 -6.09 0.21
N GLU A 60 29.90 -6.29 1.51
CA GLU A 60 29.98 -7.59 2.16
C GLU A 60 28.64 -8.36 2.15
N GLY A 61 27.57 -7.80 1.59
CA GLY A 61 26.24 -8.39 1.48
C GLY A 61 25.49 -8.55 2.81
N ASN A 62 25.75 -7.68 3.80
CA ASN A 62 25.25 -7.81 5.17
C ASN A 62 24.19 -6.78 5.57
N LEU A 63 23.55 -6.07 4.63
CA LEU A 63 22.45 -5.14 4.96
C LEU A 63 21.46 -5.78 5.95
N LYS A 64 21.14 -5.04 7.02
CA LYS A 64 20.21 -5.47 8.09
C LYS A 64 19.03 -4.56 8.24
N LEU A 65 19.20 -3.27 7.96
CA LEU A 65 18.18 -2.27 8.25
C LEU A 65 18.33 -1.04 7.36
N ILE A 66 17.21 -0.57 6.83
CA ILE A 66 17.08 0.77 6.28
C ILE A 66 16.19 1.58 7.21
N GLN A 67 16.57 2.83 7.47
CA GLN A 67 15.78 3.75 8.27
C GLN A 67 15.52 5.05 7.52
N VAL A 68 14.31 5.58 7.70
CA VAL A 68 13.88 6.88 7.16
C VAL A 68 13.41 7.76 8.31
N LYS A 69 13.64 9.07 8.21
CA LYS A 69 13.01 10.07 9.06
C LYS A 69 12.62 11.29 8.24
N VAL A 70 11.59 11.99 8.71
CA VAL A 70 11.16 13.29 8.17
C VAL A 70 11.60 14.38 9.14
N ASP A 71 12.24 15.43 8.62
CA ASP A 71 12.79 16.57 9.33
C ASP A 71 13.66 16.17 10.56
N GLY A 72 13.36 16.76 11.71
CA GLY A 72 13.93 16.45 13.01
C GLY A 72 13.28 15.26 13.72
N GLY A 73 12.41 14.51 13.04
CA GLY A 73 11.68 13.37 13.59
C GLY A 73 12.56 12.16 13.95
N LYS A 74 11.90 11.10 14.43
CA LYS A 74 12.56 9.83 14.78
C LYS A 74 12.84 8.99 13.53
N TRP A 75 13.90 8.20 13.60
CA TRP A 75 14.17 7.15 12.61
C TRP A 75 13.16 6.01 12.74
N SER A 76 12.56 5.65 11.62
CA SER A 76 11.63 4.53 11.46
C SER A 76 12.20 3.52 10.47
N SER A 77 11.93 2.23 10.67
CA SER A 77 12.37 1.19 9.73
C SER A 77 11.59 1.27 8.42
N ALA A 78 12.29 1.13 7.30
CA ALA A 78 11.69 0.96 5.98
C ALA A 78 11.33 -0.52 5.72
N ILE A 79 10.53 -0.76 4.69
CA ILE A 79 10.22 -2.09 4.16
C ILE A 79 11.28 -2.44 3.11
N GLY A 80 11.82 -3.66 3.17
CA GLY A 80 12.88 -4.10 2.26
C GLY A 80 14.28 -3.62 2.66
N LEU A 81 15.29 -4.06 1.91
CA LEU A 81 16.70 -3.75 2.15
C LEU A 81 17.34 -3.18 0.88
N GLU A 82 17.74 -4.04 -0.06
CA GLU A 82 18.41 -3.64 -1.31
C GLU A 82 17.51 -2.76 -2.16
N ASN A 83 16.23 -3.15 -2.27
CA ASN A 83 15.16 -2.30 -2.74
C ASN A 83 14.27 -2.01 -1.54
N TRP A 84 14.18 -0.74 -1.14
CA TRP A 84 13.48 -0.36 0.06
C TRP A 84 12.42 0.70 -0.21
N SER A 85 11.39 0.72 0.63
CA SER A 85 10.34 1.73 0.60
C SER A 85 9.83 2.12 1.98
N TYR A 86 9.30 3.34 2.08
CA TYR A 86 8.73 3.88 3.31
C TYR A 86 7.54 4.77 2.99
N GLN A 87 6.38 4.45 3.57
CA GLN A 87 5.15 5.23 3.38
C GLN A 87 5.05 6.34 4.42
N ILE A 88 4.70 7.54 3.97
CA ILE A 88 4.28 8.64 4.84
C ILE A 88 2.93 9.20 4.38
N ASP A 89 2.14 9.65 5.33
CA ASP A 89 0.99 10.51 5.07
C ASP A 89 1.43 11.98 5.13
N THR A 90 1.38 12.65 3.98
CA THR A 90 1.82 14.04 3.90
C THR A 90 0.83 15.02 4.53
N GLU A 91 -0.41 14.61 4.83
CA GLU A 91 -1.38 15.46 5.55
C GLU A 91 -1.12 15.58 7.05
N LEU A 92 -0.25 14.72 7.60
CA LEU A 92 0.29 14.86 8.95
C LEU A 92 1.45 15.87 9.02
N LEU A 93 1.84 16.43 7.87
CA LEU A 93 2.85 17.47 7.74
C LEU A 93 2.19 18.80 7.39
N ASP A 94 2.80 19.89 7.83
CA ASP A 94 2.38 21.23 7.41
C ASP A 94 2.64 21.42 5.90
N ASP A 95 1.84 22.23 5.22
CA ASP A 95 2.15 22.62 3.84
C ASP A 95 3.45 23.43 3.81
N GLY A 96 4.40 23.04 2.94
CA GLY A 96 5.70 23.69 2.87
C GLY A 96 6.85 22.74 2.56
N TYR A 97 8.06 23.21 2.82
CA TYR A 97 9.26 22.44 2.56
C TYR A 97 9.60 21.53 3.74
N HIS A 98 9.81 20.24 3.44
CA HIS A 98 10.27 19.23 4.39
C HIS A 98 11.53 18.53 3.88
N GLU A 99 12.28 17.95 4.79
CA GLU A 99 13.47 17.15 4.48
C GLU A 99 13.22 15.68 4.81
N ILE A 100 13.54 14.80 3.86
CA ILE A 100 13.52 13.35 4.07
C ILE A 100 14.95 12.90 4.17
N TYR A 101 15.25 12.12 5.21
CA TYR A 101 16.56 11.52 5.43
C TYR A 101 16.46 10.01 5.46
N ALA A 102 17.43 9.32 4.86
CA ALA A 102 17.55 7.87 4.89
C ALA A 102 18.96 7.43 5.27
N ARG A 103 19.08 6.25 5.88
CA ARG A 103 20.38 5.59 6.16
C ARG A 103 20.23 4.06 6.20
N ALA A 104 21.31 3.37 5.85
CA ALA A 104 21.42 1.91 5.89
C ALA A 104 22.35 1.44 7.03
N TRP A 105 22.16 0.21 7.50
CA TRP A 105 22.98 -0.43 8.55
C TRP A 105 23.23 -1.91 8.21
N ASP A 106 24.46 -2.37 8.35
CA ASP A 106 24.93 -3.74 8.04
C ASP A 106 25.10 -4.64 9.28
N GLY A 107 24.83 -4.11 10.49
CA GLY A 107 25.10 -4.80 11.76
C GLY A 107 26.25 -4.20 12.56
N GLU A 108 27.12 -3.42 11.91
CA GLU A 108 28.33 -2.83 12.49
C GLU A 108 28.44 -1.33 12.22
N LEU A 109 28.23 -0.90 10.97
CA LEU A 109 28.37 0.47 10.49
C LEU A 109 27.06 0.98 9.87
N TYR A 110 26.83 2.28 10.07
CA TYR A 110 25.83 3.01 9.30
C TYR A 110 26.46 3.60 8.04
N SER A 111 25.67 3.69 6.98
CA SER A 111 25.97 4.53 5.82
C SER A 111 26.07 6.01 6.19
N ASP A 112 26.53 6.83 5.25
CA ASP A 112 26.25 8.27 5.31
C ASP A 112 24.72 8.50 5.23
N ILE A 113 24.25 9.60 5.80
CA ILE A 113 22.84 10.00 5.69
C ILE A 113 22.61 10.58 4.30
N TYR A 114 21.69 10.00 3.55
CA TYR A 114 21.18 10.56 2.30
C TYR A 114 19.99 11.47 2.62
N GLY A 115 19.90 12.65 2.01
CA GLY A 115 18.84 13.62 2.27
C GLY A 115 18.30 14.24 0.99
N ILE A 116 16.98 14.41 0.92
CA ILE A 116 16.28 15.15 -0.13
C ILE A 116 15.31 16.15 0.50
N LYS A 117 14.94 17.17 -0.28
CA LYS A 117 13.90 18.13 0.08
C LYS A 117 12.64 17.86 -0.72
N ILE A 118 11.47 18.00 -0.10
CA ILE A 118 10.17 17.88 -0.77
C ILE A 118 9.32 19.12 -0.47
N LEU A 119 8.37 19.42 -1.35
CA LEU A 119 7.36 20.45 -1.15
C LEU A 119 6.00 19.77 -0.92
N VAL A 120 5.55 19.73 0.33
CA VAL A 120 4.22 19.24 0.71
C VAL A 120 3.17 20.29 0.32
N ARG A 121 2.13 19.85 -0.39
CA ARG A 121 0.98 20.67 -0.78
C ARG A 121 -0.31 19.86 -0.78
N ASN A 122 -0.94 19.74 0.38
CA ASN A 122 -2.09 18.87 0.59
C ASN A 122 -3.42 19.44 0.08
N ALA A 123 -3.54 20.77 -0.03
CA ALA A 123 -4.78 21.40 -0.46
C ALA A 123 -4.68 22.03 -1.85
N GLU A 124 -5.62 21.68 -2.73
CA GLU A 124 -6.16 22.68 -3.66
C GLU A 124 -7.18 23.53 -2.88
N ARG A 125 -7.14 24.87 -3.01
CA ARG A 125 -8.08 25.78 -2.33
C ARG A 125 -9.51 25.57 -2.85
N ASN A 126 -10.19 24.54 -2.37
CA ASN A 126 -11.56 24.18 -2.72
C ASN A 126 -12.44 24.15 -1.46
N GLU A 127 -12.31 25.18 -0.62
CA GLU A 127 -12.86 25.25 0.75
C GLU A 127 -14.39 25.12 0.85
N ASN A 128 -15.13 25.22 -0.26
CA ASN A 128 -16.61 25.17 -0.28
C ASN A 128 -17.18 23.98 -1.05
N ILE A 129 -16.38 22.95 -1.35
CA ILE A 129 -16.86 21.75 -2.04
C ILE A 129 -16.73 20.52 -1.13
N HIS A 130 -17.86 20.04 -0.62
CA HIS A 130 -17.93 18.95 0.37
C HIS A 130 -18.19 17.60 -0.32
N LYS A 131 -17.31 17.21 -1.24
CA LYS A 131 -17.42 15.96 -2.00
C LYS A 131 -16.14 15.16 -1.93
N TRP A 132 -16.21 13.87 -1.59
CA TRP A 132 -15.07 12.97 -1.46
C TRP A 132 -15.30 11.64 -2.17
N ALA A 133 -14.26 11.11 -2.81
CA ALA A 133 -14.33 9.82 -3.47
C ALA A 133 -13.18 8.91 -3.07
N LEU A 134 -13.50 7.65 -2.78
CA LEU A 134 -12.53 6.59 -2.52
C LEU A 134 -12.74 5.46 -3.52
N PHE A 135 -11.70 5.17 -4.30
CA PHE A 135 -11.64 4.04 -5.22
C PHE A 135 -10.64 3.03 -4.66
N VAL A 136 -11.08 1.80 -4.41
CA VAL A 136 -10.26 0.71 -3.86
C VAL A 136 -10.35 -0.44 -4.86
N ALA A 137 -9.21 -0.85 -5.39
CA ALA A 137 -9.15 -1.88 -6.39
C ALA A 137 -8.05 -2.89 -6.09
N VAL A 138 -8.39 -4.18 -6.12
CA VAL A 138 -7.44 -5.27 -5.95
C VAL A 138 -7.63 -6.28 -7.06
N ALA A 139 -6.61 -6.38 -7.90
CA ALA A 139 -6.63 -7.16 -9.12
C ALA A 139 -5.64 -8.33 -9.07
N ASN A 140 -4.52 -8.16 -8.36
CA ASN A 140 -3.31 -8.97 -8.63
C ASN A 140 -2.68 -9.67 -7.41
N ARG A 141 -3.43 -9.86 -6.32
CA ARG A 141 -2.94 -10.58 -5.11
C ARG A 141 -2.25 -11.89 -5.45
N GLU A 142 -1.10 -12.16 -4.84
CA GLU A 142 -0.30 -13.37 -5.09
C GLU A 142 -1.08 -14.68 -4.98
N ASP A 143 -2.04 -14.78 -4.07
CA ASP A 143 -2.86 -15.96 -3.83
C ASP A 143 -4.11 -16.07 -4.73
N ALA A 144 -4.41 -15.05 -5.55
CA ALA A 144 -5.52 -15.11 -6.49
C ALA A 144 -5.16 -16.00 -7.69
N GLU A 145 -6.06 -16.95 -8.01
CA GLU A 145 -5.90 -17.85 -9.17
C GLU A 145 -5.92 -17.09 -10.50
N GLU A 146 -6.71 -16.02 -10.59
CA GLU A 146 -6.83 -15.17 -11.77
C GLU A 146 -6.40 -13.74 -11.46
N LYS A 147 -5.44 -13.23 -12.23
CA LYS A 147 -5.03 -11.82 -12.19
C LYS A 147 -5.87 -10.99 -13.13
N LEU A 148 -6.28 -9.80 -12.69
CA LEU A 148 -7.12 -8.89 -13.49
C LEU A 148 -6.32 -7.74 -14.11
N GLY A 149 -5.02 -7.66 -13.78
CA GLY A 149 -4.07 -6.70 -14.28
C GLY A 149 -4.37 -5.24 -13.91
N ASN A 150 -3.78 -4.31 -14.65
CA ASN A 150 -3.91 -2.87 -14.38
C ASN A 150 -5.22 -2.25 -14.93
N GLY A 151 -6.13 -3.09 -15.47
CA GLY A 151 -7.41 -2.63 -16.00
C GLY A 151 -8.27 -1.96 -14.94
N MET A 152 -8.30 -2.50 -13.71
CA MET A 152 -9.05 -1.92 -12.60
C MET A 152 -8.49 -0.56 -12.16
N LEU A 153 -7.17 -0.39 -12.15
CA LEU A 153 -6.55 0.91 -11.92
C LEU A 153 -6.98 1.92 -12.99
N THR A 154 -6.97 1.50 -14.26
CA THR A 154 -7.40 2.35 -15.38
C THR A 154 -8.85 2.79 -15.21
N LEU A 155 -9.74 1.86 -14.85
CA LEU A 155 -11.15 2.14 -14.59
C LEU A 155 -11.32 3.10 -13.41
N ALA A 156 -10.59 2.90 -12.30
CA ALA A 156 -10.59 3.80 -11.16
C ALA A 156 -10.20 5.24 -11.57
N GLU A 157 -9.18 5.37 -12.41
CA GLU A 157 -8.72 6.67 -12.91
C GLU A 157 -9.72 7.31 -13.88
N GLU A 158 -10.40 6.54 -14.72
CA GLU A 158 -11.47 7.04 -15.59
C GLU A 158 -12.66 7.54 -14.78
N MET A 159 -13.07 6.79 -13.76
CA MET A 159 -14.12 7.22 -12.83
C MET A 159 -13.68 8.49 -12.09
N ALA A 160 -12.48 8.53 -11.53
CA ALA A 160 -11.97 9.71 -10.83
C ALA A 160 -11.94 10.95 -11.74
N LYS A 161 -11.47 10.83 -12.99
CA LYS A 161 -11.51 11.92 -13.97
C LYS A 161 -12.92 12.42 -14.20
N PHE A 162 -13.88 11.52 -14.43
CA PHE A 162 -15.28 11.90 -14.61
C PHE A 162 -15.84 12.63 -13.38
N PHE A 163 -15.53 12.15 -12.18
CA PHE A 163 -15.98 12.80 -10.94
C PHE A 163 -15.42 14.21 -10.79
N ILE A 164 -14.15 14.40 -11.13
CA ILE A 164 -13.46 15.69 -11.07
C ILE A 164 -14.01 16.64 -12.14
N GLU A 165 -14.08 16.19 -13.39
CA GLU A 165 -14.41 17.02 -14.54
C GLU A 165 -15.91 17.30 -14.70
N ASN A 166 -16.76 16.35 -14.33
CA ASN A 166 -18.21 16.40 -14.60
C ASN A 166 -19.07 16.50 -13.35
N LEU A 167 -18.60 16.01 -12.20
CA LEU A 167 -19.37 16.00 -10.94
C LEU A 167 -18.85 16.98 -9.88
N ASN A 168 -17.82 17.76 -10.24
CA ASN A 168 -17.22 18.81 -9.41
C ASN A 168 -16.65 18.28 -8.09
N TYR A 169 -16.00 17.11 -8.13
CA TYR A 169 -15.19 16.61 -7.01
C TYR A 169 -13.80 17.25 -7.07
N PRO A 170 -13.29 17.86 -5.98
CA PRO A 170 -11.92 18.32 -5.93
C PRO A 170 -10.95 17.15 -6.10
N ALA A 171 -9.91 17.29 -6.91
CA ALA A 171 -8.93 16.21 -7.09
C ALA A 171 -8.26 15.81 -5.76
N SER A 172 -7.98 16.79 -4.89
CA SER A 172 -7.45 16.59 -3.54
C SER A 172 -8.40 15.85 -2.58
N HIS A 173 -9.67 15.65 -2.96
CA HIS A 173 -10.64 14.88 -2.19
C HIS A 173 -10.85 13.46 -2.74
N VAL A 174 -10.10 13.09 -3.78
CA VAL A 174 -10.17 11.77 -4.40
C VAL A 174 -8.94 10.96 -4.01
N THR A 175 -9.17 9.72 -3.58
CA THR A 175 -8.10 8.74 -3.30
C THR A 175 -8.33 7.48 -4.11
N ILE A 176 -7.27 6.97 -4.73
CA ILE A 176 -7.24 5.70 -5.45
C ILE A 176 -6.25 4.76 -4.75
N LEU A 177 -6.75 3.66 -4.19
CA LEU A 177 -5.96 2.59 -3.61
C LEU A 177 -5.95 1.41 -4.58
N PHE A 178 -4.78 0.96 -5.00
CA PHE A 178 -4.67 -0.14 -5.97
C PHE A 178 -3.55 -1.10 -5.60
N ASP A 179 -3.88 -2.39 -5.51
CA ASP A 179 -2.96 -3.49 -5.16
C ASP A 179 -1.99 -3.09 -4.04
N ASP A 180 -0.69 -3.30 -4.20
CA ASP A 180 0.37 -2.90 -3.25
C ASP A 180 0.83 -1.44 -3.38
N GLY A 181 0.20 -0.66 -4.26
CA GLY A 181 0.65 0.70 -4.56
C GLY A 181 1.77 0.77 -5.60
N TRP A 182 2.03 -0.31 -6.34
CA TRP A 182 3.06 -0.38 -7.37
C TRP A 182 2.50 -0.77 -8.73
N ILE A 183 3.15 -0.28 -9.79
CA ILE A 183 3.06 -0.91 -11.10
C ILE A 183 4.18 -1.93 -11.24
N ARG A 184 3.82 -3.12 -11.68
CA ARG A 184 4.72 -4.26 -11.85
C ARG A 184 4.95 -4.56 -13.33
N SER A 185 6.06 -5.24 -13.62
CA SER A 185 6.58 -5.42 -14.98
C SER A 185 5.72 -6.25 -15.93
N ASP A 186 4.84 -7.09 -15.41
CA ASP A 186 4.00 -7.99 -16.17
C ASP A 186 2.52 -7.77 -15.82
N ASN A 187 2.04 -6.54 -16.07
CA ASN A 187 0.63 -6.15 -15.90
C ASN A 187 0.04 -6.58 -14.54
N GLY A 188 0.71 -6.24 -13.45
CA GLY A 188 0.30 -6.62 -12.09
C GLY A 188 1.08 -7.81 -11.51
N GLU A 189 1.83 -8.53 -12.35
CA GLU A 189 2.81 -9.54 -11.92
C GLU A 189 4.26 -9.07 -12.11
N GLY A 190 5.21 -9.82 -11.53
CA GLY A 190 6.64 -9.55 -11.64
C GLY A 190 7.13 -8.45 -10.69
N GLU A 191 8.32 -7.92 -10.99
CA GLU A 191 8.99 -6.97 -10.09
C GLU A 191 8.31 -5.59 -10.08
N PRO A 192 8.25 -4.91 -8.93
CA PRO A 192 7.84 -3.51 -8.86
C PRO A 192 8.76 -2.63 -9.73
N ILE A 193 8.17 -1.76 -10.56
CA ILE A 193 8.93 -0.83 -11.41
C ILE A 193 8.90 0.58 -10.82
N PHE A 194 7.69 1.09 -10.56
CA PHE A 194 7.47 2.42 -10.01
C PHE A 194 6.20 2.44 -9.17
N THR A 195 6.14 3.36 -8.21
CA THR A 195 4.95 3.53 -7.38
C THR A 195 3.81 4.15 -8.20
N LEU A 196 2.57 4.03 -7.73
CA LEU A 196 1.44 4.70 -8.39
C LEU A 196 1.64 6.22 -8.51
N GLN A 197 2.30 6.83 -7.51
CA GLN A 197 2.60 8.27 -7.45
C GLN A 197 3.74 8.70 -8.38
N GLU A 198 4.61 7.79 -8.82
CA GLU A 198 5.74 8.12 -9.70
C GLU A 198 5.32 8.23 -11.18
N ARG A 199 4.14 7.69 -11.53
CA ARG A 199 3.62 7.71 -12.89
C ARG A 199 3.44 9.11 -13.47
N LEU A 200 3.90 9.30 -14.70
CA LEU A 200 3.73 10.55 -15.45
C LEU A 200 2.27 10.86 -15.81
N ASN A 201 1.44 9.83 -15.98
CA ASN A 201 0.04 9.95 -16.39
C ASN A 201 -0.96 9.92 -15.22
N LYS A 202 -0.47 10.02 -13.97
CA LYS A 202 -1.34 10.12 -12.79
C LYS A 202 -2.19 11.40 -12.84
N ILE A 203 -3.34 11.39 -12.17
CA ILE A 203 -4.18 12.56 -12.01
C ILE A 203 -3.55 13.45 -10.94
N ARG A 204 -3.28 14.72 -11.27
CA ARG A 204 -2.67 15.66 -10.31
C ARG A 204 -3.62 15.89 -9.12
N TYR A 205 -3.05 15.97 -7.92
CA TYR A 205 -3.74 16.10 -6.62
C TYR A 205 -4.62 14.93 -6.17
N VAL A 206 -4.87 13.91 -7.00
CA VAL A 206 -5.45 12.65 -6.53
C VAL A 206 -4.42 11.91 -5.67
N SER A 207 -4.81 11.48 -4.48
CA SER A 207 -3.97 10.65 -3.62
C SER A 207 -3.95 9.21 -4.16
N TYR A 208 -2.78 8.60 -4.22
CA TYR A 208 -2.62 7.20 -4.60
C TYR A 208 -1.95 6.41 -3.48
N GLY A 209 -2.34 5.17 -3.26
CA GLY A 209 -1.74 4.31 -2.24
C GLY A 209 -1.99 2.82 -2.46
N ALA A 210 -1.45 2.00 -1.57
CA ALA A 210 -1.72 0.57 -1.54
C ALA A 210 -3.14 0.31 -1.03
N SER A 211 -3.83 -0.68 -1.60
CA SER A 211 -5.13 -1.17 -1.16
C SER A 211 -5.03 -2.12 0.04
N THR A 212 -4.23 -1.77 1.03
CA THR A 212 -4.12 -2.46 2.33
C THR A 212 -5.26 -2.05 3.25
N LYS A 213 -5.65 -2.89 4.23
CA LYS A 213 -6.69 -2.51 5.20
C LYS A 213 -6.37 -1.25 5.98
N GLU A 214 -5.12 -1.09 6.40
CA GLU A 214 -4.66 0.11 7.11
C GLU A 214 -4.97 1.38 6.30
N ASN A 215 -4.60 1.41 5.02
CA ASN A 215 -4.89 2.54 4.13
C ASN A 215 -6.39 2.74 3.90
N VAL A 216 -7.19 1.67 3.74
CA VAL A 216 -8.65 1.79 3.60
C VAL A 216 -9.28 2.42 4.84
N GLU A 217 -8.94 1.92 6.03
CA GLU A 217 -9.41 2.45 7.31
C GLU A 217 -8.99 3.91 7.50
N TYR A 218 -7.72 4.21 7.22
CA TYR A 218 -7.16 5.55 7.31
C TYR A 218 -7.94 6.53 6.41
N VAL A 219 -8.15 6.20 5.13
CA VAL A 219 -8.85 7.08 4.19
C VAL A 219 -10.32 7.25 4.58
N ILE A 220 -11.01 6.18 5.00
CA ILE A 220 -12.40 6.28 5.46
C ILE A 220 -12.51 7.18 6.69
N ASN A 221 -11.64 7.03 7.68
CA ASN A 221 -11.64 7.86 8.88
C ASN A 221 -11.39 9.34 8.55
N LYS A 222 -10.48 9.61 7.63
CA LYS A 222 -10.24 10.96 7.12
C LYS A 222 -11.46 11.54 6.41
N ILE A 223 -12.08 10.77 5.50
CA ILE A 223 -13.31 11.21 4.80
C ILE A 223 -14.40 11.53 5.83
N LYS A 224 -14.58 10.69 6.86
CA LYS A 224 -15.55 10.95 7.94
C LYS A 224 -15.24 12.23 8.70
N GLU A 225 -13.99 12.43 9.10
CA GLU A 225 -13.56 13.64 9.82
C GLU A 225 -13.90 14.91 9.03
N LYS A 226 -13.68 14.91 7.71
CA LYS A 226 -13.95 16.08 6.86
C LYS A 226 -15.43 16.20 6.49
N ALA A 227 -16.07 15.12 6.05
CA ALA A 227 -17.45 15.13 5.59
C ALA A 227 -18.44 15.44 6.72
N ASN A 228 -18.20 14.94 7.94
CA ASN A 228 -19.10 15.16 9.06
C ASN A 228 -19.16 16.62 9.54
N GLN A 229 -18.29 17.50 9.03
CA GLN A 229 -18.30 18.93 9.33
C GLN A 229 -19.39 19.69 8.57
N TYR A 230 -20.00 19.07 7.55
CA TYR A 230 -20.95 19.73 6.65
C TYR A 230 -22.19 18.86 6.37
N ASP A 231 -23.38 19.46 6.44
CA ASP A 231 -24.66 18.75 6.26
C ASP A 231 -24.94 18.38 4.79
N ASP A 232 -24.27 19.03 3.84
CA ASP A 232 -24.42 18.82 2.39
C ASP A 232 -23.37 17.88 1.79
N SER A 233 -22.55 17.24 2.63
CA SER A 233 -21.49 16.32 2.21
C SER A 233 -21.97 15.18 1.33
N GLU A 234 -21.24 14.91 0.25
CA GLU A 234 -21.40 13.76 -0.63
C GLU A 234 -20.15 12.87 -0.59
N VAL A 235 -20.34 11.56 -0.45
CA VAL A 235 -19.26 10.58 -0.44
C VAL A 235 -19.54 9.47 -1.44
N PHE A 236 -18.56 9.18 -2.28
CA PHE A 236 -18.59 8.04 -3.19
C PHE A 236 -17.51 7.03 -2.81
N ILE A 237 -17.88 5.75 -2.74
CA ILE A 237 -16.92 4.68 -2.47
C ILE A 237 -17.13 3.57 -3.50
N TRP A 238 -16.06 3.18 -4.18
CA TRP A 238 -16.05 2.05 -5.09
C TRP A 238 -14.99 1.05 -4.64
N LEU A 239 -15.41 -0.18 -4.40
CA LEU A 239 -14.52 -1.30 -4.10
C LEU A 239 -14.67 -2.33 -5.21
N SER A 240 -13.57 -2.72 -5.85
CA SER A 240 -13.59 -3.71 -6.93
C SER A 240 -12.44 -4.70 -6.80
N GLY A 241 -12.71 -5.96 -7.11
CA GLY A 241 -11.71 -7.01 -7.00
C GLY A 241 -12.30 -8.38 -6.74
N HIS A 242 -11.48 -9.25 -6.16
CA HIS A 242 -11.86 -10.63 -5.87
C HIS A 242 -12.77 -10.71 -4.66
N GLY A 243 -13.94 -11.30 -4.86
CA GLY A 243 -14.86 -11.63 -3.78
C GLY A 243 -14.75 -13.10 -3.38
N LEU A 244 -14.83 -13.39 -2.08
CA LEU A 244 -14.59 -14.74 -1.58
C LEU A 244 -15.90 -15.54 -1.55
N GLY A 245 -15.84 -16.81 -1.96
CA GLY A 245 -16.95 -17.76 -1.91
C GLY A 245 -16.53 -19.16 -2.37
N ASP A 246 -17.49 -20.07 -2.39
CA ASP A 246 -17.30 -21.48 -2.76
C ASP A 246 -18.01 -21.76 -4.09
N ALA A 247 -17.23 -21.82 -5.17
CA ALA A 247 -17.73 -22.05 -6.52
C ALA A 247 -18.31 -23.46 -6.72
N ASP A 248 -17.91 -24.45 -5.90
CA ASP A 248 -18.47 -25.80 -5.95
C ASP A 248 -19.90 -25.82 -5.39
N LYS A 249 -20.25 -24.89 -4.49
CA LYS A 249 -21.60 -24.68 -3.98
C LYS A 249 -22.44 -23.78 -4.89
N LYS A 250 -22.76 -24.28 -6.09
CA LYS A 250 -23.45 -23.58 -7.20
C LYS A 250 -24.69 -22.73 -6.86
N PHE A 251 -25.43 -23.07 -5.79
CA PHE A 251 -26.66 -22.36 -5.42
C PHE A 251 -26.49 -21.33 -4.31
N THR A 252 -25.41 -21.42 -3.54
CA THR A 252 -25.26 -20.66 -2.29
C THR A 252 -23.93 -19.93 -2.21
N GLY A 253 -22.97 -20.26 -3.07
CA GLY A 253 -21.59 -19.76 -2.94
C GLY A 253 -20.95 -20.09 -1.59
N GLY A 254 -21.53 -20.99 -0.80
CA GLY A 254 -21.14 -21.20 0.60
C GLY A 254 -21.52 -20.08 1.58
N LYS A 255 -22.33 -19.09 1.17
CA LYS A 255 -22.54 -17.83 1.90
C LYS A 255 -23.89 -17.68 2.63
N ILE A 256 -24.63 -18.77 2.91
CA ILE A 256 -25.95 -18.66 3.57
C ILE A 256 -25.84 -17.96 4.94
N LEU A 257 -24.91 -18.42 5.78
CA LEU A 257 -24.67 -17.89 7.13
C LEU A 257 -23.35 -17.10 7.25
N GLU A 258 -22.55 -17.06 6.19
CA GLU A 258 -21.27 -16.36 6.15
C GLU A 258 -21.43 -14.92 5.66
N HIS A 259 -20.51 -14.04 6.03
CA HIS A 259 -20.48 -12.66 5.55
C HIS A 259 -19.91 -12.56 4.13
N SER A 260 -20.36 -11.55 3.38
CA SER A 260 -19.70 -11.19 2.11
C SER A 260 -18.35 -10.55 2.40
N GLN A 261 -17.40 -10.82 1.52
CA GLN A 261 -16.00 -10.50 1.71
C GLN A 261 -15.41 -10.07 0.38
N ILE A 262 -14.56 -9.04 0.41
CA ILE A 262 -13.76 -8.61 -0.74
C ILE A 262 -12.28 -8.60 -0.33
N ALA A 263 -11.42 -9.02 -1.24
CA ALA A 263 -9.99 -9.04 -0.99
C ALA A 263 -9.40 -7.63 -1.02
N LEU A 264 -8.57 -7.32 -0.01
CA LEU A 264 -7.62 -6.22 -0.01
C LEU A 264 -6.23 -6.74 -0.40
N TRP A 265 -5.19 -5.92 -0.46
CA TRP A 265 -3.88 -6.43 -0.86
C TRP A 265 -3.29 -7.41 0.16
N ASP A 266 -3.36 -7.07 1.43
CA ASP A 266 -2.78 -7.78 2.57
C ASP A 266 -3.76 -8.74 3.26
N GLU A 267 -5.05 -8.42 3.24
CA GLU A 267 -6.08 -9.19 3.94
C GLU A 267 -7.43 -9.16 3.24
N VAL A 268 -8.51 -9.49 3.95
CA VAL A 268 -9.88 -9.49 3.44
C VAL A 268 -10.69 -8.47 4.24
N LEU A 269 -11.58 -7.75 3.56
CA LEU A 269 -12.54 -6.84 4.18
C LEU A 269 -13.93 -7.48 4.17
N GLU A 270 -14.50 -7.67 5.36
CA GLU A 270 -15.87 -8.17 5.50
C GLU A 270 -16.91 -7.05 5.41
N ASP A 271 -18.14 -7.43 5.05
CA ASP A 271 -19.26 -6.48 4.94
C ASP A 271 -19.59 -5.76 6.27
N THR A 272 -19.42 -6.42 7.40
CA THR A 272 -19.60 -5.87 8.76
C THR A 272 -18.49 -4.90 9.14
N GLU A 273 -17.25 -5.19 8.77
CA GLU A 273 -16.11 -4.31 9.05
C GLU A 273 -16.26 -3.00 8.30
N LEU A 274 -16.59 -3.04 7.01
CA LEU A 274 -16.88 -1.81 6.24
C LEU A 274 -18.09 -1.05 6.81
N GLY A 275 -19.11 -1.78 7.27
CA GLY A 275 -20.27 -1.20 7.96
C GLY A 275 -19.89 -0.47 9.25
N GLU A 276 -19.00 -1.04 10.06
CA GLU A 276 -18.49 -0.45 11.30
C GLU A 276 -17.63 0.79 11.01
N MET A 277 -16.69 0.68 10.05
CA MET A 277 -15.83 1.79 9.62
C MET A 277 -16.65 3.03 9.24
N LEU A 278 -17.82 2.83 8.62
CA LEU A 278 -18.69 3.89 8.14
C LEU A 278 -19.85 4.23 9.08
N SER A 279 -19.98 3.61 10.25
CA SER A 279 -21.20 3.66 11.09
C SER A 279 -21.63 5.08 11.51
N ASP A 280 -20.69 6.00 11.71
CA ASP A 280 -20.87 7.39 12.11
C ASP A 280 -20.62 8.40 10.99
N LEU A 281 -20.55 7.96 9.72
CA LEU A 281 -20.50 8.86 8.58
C LEU A 281 -21.87 9.54 8.37
N ASN A 282 -21.91 10.87 8.50
CA ASN A 282 -23.06 11.74 8.25
C ASN A 282 -22.90 12.45 6.90
N ALA A 283 -23.13 11.71 5.81
CA ALA A 283 -23.09 12.25 4.45
C ALA A 283 -24.09 11.51 3.55
N LYS A 284 -24.42 12.10 2.40
CA LYS A 284 -25.06 11.37 1.31
C LYS A 284 -24.02 10.45 0.69
N THR A 285 -24.19 9.15 0.84
CA THR A 285 -23.16 8.18 0.45
C THR A 285 -23.68 7.22 -0.61
N CYS A 286 -22.92 7.04 -1.69
CA CYS A 286 -23.11 5.98 -2.66
C CYS A 286 -21.91 5.02 -2.58
N ILE A 287 -22.19 3.73 -2.40
CA ILE A 287 -21.18 2.68 -2.31
C ILE A 287 -21.45 1.66 -3.42
N ILE A 288 -20.44 1.35 -4.21
CA ILE A 288 -20.48 0.28 -5.21
C ILE A 288 -19.46 -0.78 -4.84
N ILE A 289 -19.91 -2.02 -4.69
CA ILE A 289 -19.07 -3.20 -4.46
C ILE A 289 -19.11 -4.08 -5.71
N ASP A 290 -18.04 -4.09 -6.47
CA ASP A 290 -17.89 -4.85 -7.70
C ASP A 290 -16.98 -6.07 -7.47
N ALA A 291 -17.58 -7.13 -6.93
CA ALA A 291 -16.88 -8.37 -6.59
C ALA A 291 -17.85 -9.56 -6.61
N CYS A 292 -17.30 -10.76 -6.80
CA CYS A 292 -18.04 -12.02 -6.62
C CYS A 292 -18.69 -12.09 -5.22
N TYR A 293 -19.86 -12.72 -5.11
CA TYR A 293 -20.52 -12.98 -3.82
C TYR A 293 -20.75 -11.73 -2.95
N SER A 294 -20.83 -10.54 -3.54
CA SER A 294 -20.83 -9.25 -2.84
C SER A 294 -22.18 -8.84 -2.25
N GLY A 295 -23.28 -9.55 -2.54
CA GLY A 295 -24.62 -9.12 -2.14
C GLY A 295 -24.84 -8.88 -0.63
N GLY A 296 -24.04 -9.50 0.25
CA GLY A 296 -24.07 -9.27 1.70
C GLY A 296 -23.77 -7.82 2.09
N PHE A 297 -22.93 -7.11 1.34
CA PHE A 297 -22.67 -5.68 1.54
C PHE A 297 -23.95 -4.84 1.43
N ALA A 298 -24.87 -5.21 0.52
CA ALA A 298 -26.17 -4.57 0.35
C ALA A 298 -27.30 -5.24 1.16
N ASN A 299 -27.00 -6.21 2.03
CA ASN A 299 -27.98 -7.09 2.69
C ASN A 299 -28.92 -7.83 1.71
N LYS A 300 -28.41 -8.16 0.51
CA LYS A 300 -29.17 -8.83 -0.55
C LYS A 300 -28.63 -10.22 -0.89
N ALA A 301 -29.53 -11.20 -0.88
CA ALA A 301 -29.33 -12.52 -1.46
C ALA A 301 -29.79 -12.52 -2.94
N ILE A 302 -30.20 -13.66 -3.48
CA ILE A 302 -30.75 -13.78 -4.84
C ILE A 302 -32.17 -13.17 -4.92
N LEU A 303 -32.57 -12.62 -6.07
CA LEU A 303 -33.93 -12.13 -6.36
C LEU A 303 -34.48 -11.10 -5.33
N ASN A 304 -33.61 -10.24 -4.79
CA ASN A 304 -33.94 -9.24 -3.74
C ASN A 304 -34.42 -9.83 -2.40
N PHE A 305 -34.22 -11.13 -2.13
CA PHE A 305 -34.43 -11.64 -0.79
C PHE A 305 -33.37 -11.08 0.17
N PRO A 306 -33.73 -10.69 1.41
CA PRO A 306 -32.76 -10.20 2.39
C PRO A 306 -31.84 -11.33 2.85
N THR A 307 -30.61 -10.96 3.22
CA THR A 307 -29.64 -11.88 3.83
C THR A 307 -29.99 -12.18 5.28
N LEU A 308 -29.55 -13.34 5.79
CA LEU A 308 -29.69 -13.70 7.21
C LEU A 308 -28.71 -12.96 8.11
N THR A 309 -27.56 -12.57 7.56
CA THR A 309 -26.56 -11.69 8.19
C THR A 309 -26.84 -10.23 7.83
N LYS A 310 -26.46 -9.29 8.70
CA LYS A 310 -26.59 -7.84 8.45
C LYS A 310 -25.22 -7.18 8.50
N SER A 311 -24.88 -6.45 7.45
CA SER A 311 -23.62 -5.69 7.37
C SER A 311 -23.64 -4.37 8.16
N ASN A 312 -24.83 -3.87 8.52
CA ASN A 312 -25.06 -2.47 8.96
C ASN A 312 -24.56 -1.41 7.97
N LEU A 313 -24.17 -1.82 6.76
CA LEU A 313 -23.67 -0.92 5.75
C LEU A 313 -24.82 -0.12 5.13
N PRO A 314 -25.95 -0.69 4.65
CA PRO A 314 -27.12 0.09 4.27
C PRO A 314 -27.71 0.83 5.46
N ALA A 315 -27.79 2.16 5.36
CA ALA A 315 -28.26 3.06 6.40
C ALA A 315 -28.98 4.27 5.78
N ASN A 316 -29.58 5.13 6.60
CA ASN A 316 -30.16 6.39 6.12
C ASN A 316 -29.09 7.20 5.37
N ASN A 317 -29.48 7.85 4.27
CA ASN A 317 -28.59 8.62 3.38
C ASN A 317 -27.49 7.79 2.69
N ARG A 318 -27.53 6.45 2.77
CA ARG A 318 -26.53 5.59 2.13
C ARG A 318 -27.17 4.56 1.21
N ILE A 319 -26.77 4.60 -0.05
CA ILE A 319 -27.11 3.61 -1.06
C ILE A 319 -25.92 2.68 -1.24
N VAL A 320 -26.18 1.38 -1.21
CA VAL A 320 -25.19 0.33 -1.48
C VAL A 320 -25.64 -0.49 -2.69
N ILE A 321 -24.77 -0.58 -3.69
CA ILE A 321 -24.97 -1.32 -4.93
C ILE A 321 -23.91 -2.40 -4.99
N THR A 322 -24.30 -3.62 -5.34
CA THR A 322 -23.37 -4.74 -5.51
C THR A 322 -23.44 -5.22 -6.95
N GLY A 323 -22.29 -5.54 -7.54
CA GLY A 323 -22.20 -6.10 -8.89
C GLY A 323 -22.87 -7.47 -8.97
N GLU A 324 -22.83 -8.24 -7.87
CA GLU A 324 -23.37 -9.58 -7.80
C GLU A 324 -24.29 -9.79 -6.59
N SER A 325 -25.00 -10.93 -6.60
CA SER A 325 -25.71 -11.42 -5.42
C SER A 325 -24.74 -12.01 -4.40
N LYS A 326 -25.24 -12.35 -3.19
CA LYS A 326 -24.42 -13.03 -2.17
C LYS A 326 -23.94 -14.43 -2.60
N PHE A 327 -24.56 -15.03 -3.62
CA PHE A 327 -24.37 -16.46 -3.97
C PHE A 327 -23.79 -16.67 -5.37
N THR A 328 -23.51 -15.60 -6.12
CA THR A 328 -23.09 -15.68 -7.53
C THR A 328 -21.68 -15.16 -7.74
N VAL A 329 -21.00 -15.73 -8.74
CA VAL A 329 -19.72 -15.23 -9.25
C VAL A 329 -19.98 -14.05 -10.19
N GLY A 330 -19.07 -13.08 -10.18
CA GLY A 330 -19.02 -12.01 -11.17
C GLY A 330 -18.17 -12.41 -12.37
N TYR A 331 -18.26 -11.64 -13.44
CA TYR A 331 -17.50 -11.87 -14.68
C TYR A 331 -16.82 -10.59 -15.13
N SER A 332 -15.55 -10.68 -15.51
CA SER A 332 -14.84 -9.60 -16.20
C SER A 332 -15.28 -9.52 -17.67
N SER A 333 -15.40 -8.31 -18.21
CA SER A 333 -15.67 -8.08 -19.63
C SER A 333 -14.71 -7.04 -20.19
N ASN A 334 -14.16 -7.30 -21.38
CA ASN A 334 -13.32 -6.36 -22.12
C ASN A 334 -14.13 -5.51 -23.12
N ILE A 335 -15.47 -5.56 -23.05
CA ILE A 335 -16.34 -4.80 -23.93
C ILE A 335 -16.39 -3.35 -23.42
N ALA A 336 -15.81 -2.43 -24.20
CA ALA A 336 -15.83 -1.01 -23.89
C ALA A 336 -17.21 -0.39 -24.13
N GLY A 337 -17.64 0.46 -23.19
CA GLY A 337 -18.86 1.25 -23.26
C GLY A 337 -18.71 2.54 -22.46
N PRO A 338 -19.66 3.50 -22.56
CA PRO A 338 -19.62 4.69 -21.74
C PRO A 338 -19.72 4.33 -20.25
N LEU A 339 -18.83 4.90 -19.42
CA LEU A 339 -18.72 4.65 -17.99
C LEU A 339 -20.00 5.02 -17.21
N PHE A 340 -20.69 6.07 -17.67
CA PHE A 340 -22.00 6.50 -17.19
C PHE A 340 -22.85 6.90 -18.41
N THR A 341 -24.08 6.37 -18.51
CA THR A 341 -25.07 6.75 -19.54
C THR A 341 -26.11 7.70 -19.00
#